data_AF-A0ABD0QLS2-F1
#
_entry.id   AF-A0ABD0QLS2-F1
#
_cell.length_a   1.000
_cell.length_b   1.000
_cell.length_c   1.000
_cell.angle_alpha   90.00
_cell.angle_beta   90.00
_cell.angle_gamma   90.00
#
_symmetry.space_group_name_H-M   'P 1'
#
loop_
_entity.id
_entity.type
_entity.pdbx_description
1 polymer ?
#
loop_
_entity_poly.entity_id
_entity_poly.type
_entity_poly.pdbx_seq_one_letter_code
_entity_poly.pdbx_strand_id
1 'polypeptide(L)'
;PLYKLYRAIKYQVDKGPVDAVTGKAKRTLNDSHLFREDIDYCSVTLTVLVKSGVEVQPCPVKVLDTDTITQVKDKILDQIYKGAPYSQRPAADSLDL
;
A
#
# COMPACT_ATOMS: atom_id res chain seq x y z
N PRO A 1 -8.57 -12.17 -16.80
CA PRO A 1 -9.71 -11.54 -16.06
C PRO A 1 -9.49 -11.48 -14.55
N LEU A 2 -9.16 -12.62 -13.91
CA LEU A 2 -8.98 -12.74 -12.46
C LEU A 2 -7.92 -11.80 -11.87
N TYR A 3 -6.74 -11.72 -12.48
CA TYR A 3 -5.68 -10.81 -12.01
C TYR A 3 -6.12 -9.33 -11.99
N LYS A 4 -6.85 -8.90 -13.02
CA LYS A 4 -7.37 -7.52 -13.09
C LYS A 4 -8.38 -7.25 -11.97
N LEU A 5 -9.24 -8.22 -11.66
CA LEU A 5 -10.19 -8.12 -10.56
C LEU A 5 -9.47 -8.03 -9.21
N TYR A 6 -8.49 -8.90 -8.96
CA TYR A 6 -7.63 -8.83 -7.78
C TYR A 6 -6.99 -7.44 -7.62
N ARG A 7 -6.37 -6.92 -8.68
CA ARG A 7 -5.76 -5.57 -8.67
C ARG A 7 -6.77 -4.46 -8.41
N ALA A 8 -7.98 -4.57 -8.96
CA ALA A 8 -9.05 -3.59 -8.74
C ALA A 8 -9.54 -3.60 -7.28
N ILE A 9 -9.71 -4.79 -6.68
CA ILE A 9 -10.09 -4.93 -5.26
C ILE A 9 -9.01 -4.34 -4.37
N LYS A 10 -7.75 -4.77 -4.54
CA LYS A 10 -6.63 -4.24 -3.75
C LYS A 10 -6.51 -2.71 -3.85
N TYR A 11 -6.58 -2.17 -5.07
CA TYR A 11 -6.56 -0.72 -5.29
C TYR A 11 -7.69 0.02 -4.57
N GLN A 12 -8.87 -0.59 -4.51
CA GLN A 12 -10.01 0.02 -3.86
C GLN A 12 -9.92 -0.06 -2.33
N VAL A 13 -9.43 -1.17 -1.79
CA VAL A 13 -9.16 -1.36 -0.36
C VAL A 13 -8.10 -0.36 0.13
N ASP A 14 -6.96 -0.27 -0.57
CA ASP A 14 -5.79 0.56 -0.19
C ASP A 14 -6.07 2.08 -0.19
N LYS A 15 -7.22 2.50 -0.74
CA LYS A 15 -7.69 3.90 -0.76
C LYS A 15 -8.46 4.31 0.50
N GLY A 16 -8.75 3.37 1.41
CA GLY A 16 -9.29 3.68 2.72
C GLY A 16 -8.42 3.06 3.82
N PRO A 17 -8.60 3.48 5.09
CA PRO A 17 -7.86 2.90 6.20
C PRO A 17 -8.09 1.40 6.31
N VAL A 18 -7.01 0.67 6.57
CA VAL A 18 -7.01 -0.76 6.89
C VAL A 18 -6.31 -0.91 8.23
N ASP A 19 -7.02 -1.45 9.21
CA ASP A 19 -6.44 -1.73 10.52
C ASP A 19 -5.49 -2.93 10.41
N ALA A 20 -4.21 -2.70 10.73
CA ALA A 20 -3.16 -3.70 10.54
C ALA A 20 -3.28 -4.90 11.50
N VAL A 21 -4.00 -4.75 12.62
CA VAL A 21 -4.14 -5.80 13.64
C VAL A 21 -5.32 -6.72 13.34
N THR A 22 -6.48 -6.15 13.03
CA THR A 22 -7.73 -6.87 12.79
C THR A 22 -8.00 -7.19 11.32
N GLY A 23 -7.31 -6.51 10.40
CA GLY A 23 -7.54 -6.63 8.95
C GLY A 23 -8.87 -6.05 8.48
N LYS A 24 -9.56 -5.25 9.31
CA LYS A 24 -10.78 -4.54 8.91
C LYS A 24 -10.42 -3.36 8.01
N ALA A 25 -11.24 -3.11 7.00
CA ALA A 25 -11.00 -2.04 6.03
C ALA A 25 -12.24 -1.15 5.87
N LYS A 26 -12.02 0.16 5.67
CA LYS A 26 -13.11 1.10 5.38
C LYS A 26 -13.76 0.84 4.02
N ARG A 27 -13.03 0.23 3.10
CA ARG A 27 -13.48 -0.08 1.72
C ARG A 27 -13.35 -1.58 1.49
N THR A 28 -14.44 -2.30 1.70
CA THR A 28 -14.51 -3.77 1.57
C THR A 28 -15.84 -4.20 0.97
N LEU A 29 -15.86 -5.40 0.37
CA LEU A 29 -17.08 -6.07 -0.08
C LEU A 29 -17.63 -7.05 0.99
N ASN A 30 -16.90 -7.24 2.10
CA ASN A 30 -17.26 -8.16 3.18
C ASN A 30 -17.66 -7.37 4.44
N ASP A 31 -18.94 -7.41 4.80
CA ASP A 31 -19.51 -6.69 5.95
C ASP A 31 -18.87 -7.08 7.30
N SER A 32 -18.44 -8.35 7.46
CA SER A 32 -17.76 -8.81 8.67
C SER A 32 -16.37 -8.18 8.84
N HIS A 33 -15.75 -7.77 7.72
CA HIS A 33 -14.45 -7.08 7.69
C HIS A 33 -14.58 -5.56 7.53
N LEU A 34 -15.80 -5.01 7.62
CA LEU A 34 -16.01 -3.57 7.51
C LEU A 34 -15.48 -2.85 8.77
N PHE A 35 -14.62 -1.86 8.55
CA PHE A 35 -14.17 -0.97 9.62
C PHE A 35 -15.24 0.09 9.88
N ARG A 36 -16.04 -0.13 10.92
CA ARG A 36 -17.24 0.68 11.24
C ARG A 36 -16.93 1.98 11.97
N GLU A 37 -15.75 2.10 12.56
CA GLU A 37 -15.36 3.32 13.25
C GLU A 37 -15.32 4.50 12.28
N ASP A 38 -15.75 5.66 12.79
CA ASP A 38 -15.62 6.90 12.06
C ASP A 38 -14.23 7.47 12.35
N ILE A 39 -13.40 7.49 11.32
CA ILE A 39 -12.00 7.87 11.39
C ILE A 39 -11.78 8.81 10.23
N ASP A 40 -11.34 10.02 10.55
CA ASP A 40 -10.84 10.96 9.56
C ASP A 40 -9.49 10.48 9.03
N TYR A 41 -9.31 10.56 7.72
CA TYR A 41 -8.05 10.23 7.07
C TYR A 41 -7.86 11.10 5.84
N CYS A 42 -6.60 11.40 5.54
CA CYS A 42 -6.25 12.13 4.34
C CYS A 42 -5.19 11.40 3.52
N SER A 43 -5.16 11.69 2.23
CA SER A 43 -4.16 11.11 1.33
C SER A 43 -2.92 11.99 1.29
N VAL A 44 -1.76 11.38 1.55
CA VAL A 44 -0.45 12.02 1.49
C VAL A 44 0.32 11.47 0.28
N THR A 45 1.05 12.32 -0.42
CA THR A 45 1.97 11.88 -1.49
C THR A 45 3.40 12.03 -1.01
N LEU A 46 4.07 10.89 -0.82
CA LEU A 46 5.48 10.81 -0.47
C LEU A 46 6.33 10.83 -1.74
N THR A 47 7.42 11.60 -1.74
CA THR A 47 8.44 11.53 -2.79
C THR A 47 9.54 10.56 -2.35
N VAL A 48 9.42 9.30 -2.76
CA VAL A 48 10.36 8.24 -2.38
C VAL A 48 11.58 8.28 -3.28
N LEU A 49 12.78 8.31 -2.70
CA LEU A 49 14.03 8.32 -3.46
C LEU A 49 14.51 6.88 -3.66
N VAL A 50 14.41 6.38 -4.90
CA VAL A 50 14.80 5.02 -5.26
C VAL A 50 16.24 5.02 -5.76
N LYS A 51 17.11 4.25 -5.10
CA LYS A 51 18.51 4.08 -5.51
C LYS A 51 18.63 2.88 -6.44
N SER A 52 19.13 3.09 -7.66
CA SER A 52 19.48 2.03 -8.61
C SER A 52 20.94 2.19 -9.02
N GLY A 53 21.84 1.55 -8.26
CA GLY A 53 23.28 1.80 -8.39
C GLY A 53 23.63 3.21 -7.92
N VAL A 54 24.13 4.05 -8.84
CA VAL A 54 24.51 5.45 -8.55
C VAL A 54 23.36 6.43 -8.79
N GLU A 55 22.33 6.02 -9.52
CA GLU A 55 21.18 6.89 -9.81
C GLU A 55 20.18 6.92 -8.64
N VAL A 56 19.69 8.12 -8.35
CA VAL A 56 18.58 8.36 -7.41
C VAL A 56 17.41 8.93 -8.19
N GLN A 57 16.30 8.19 -8.26
CA GLN A 57 15.10 8.61 -8.98
C GLN A 57 13.95 8.88 -7.99
N PRO A 58 13.34 10.07 -7.99
CA PRO A 58 12.16 10.35 -7.17
C PRO A 58 10.93 9.64 -7.73
N CYS A 59 10.20 8.94 -6.86
CA CYS A 59 8.98 8.23 -7.18
C CYS A 59 7.84 8.71 -6.27
N PRO A 60 6.78 9.35 -6.81
CA PRO A 60 5.63 9.73 -6.01
C PRO A 60 4.82 8.49 -5.62
N VAL A 61 4.62 8.30 -4.32
CA VAL A 61 3.81 7.20 -3.75
C VAL A 61 2.69 7.80 -2.91
N LYS A 62 1.46 7.42 -3.22
CA LYS A 62 0.28 7.86 -2.48
C LYS A 62 0.00 6.91 -1.32
N VAL A 63 -0.10 7.45 -0.12
CA VAL A 63 -0.41 6.75 1.13
C VAL A 63 -1.53 7.48 1.87
N LEU A 64 -1.95 6.92 3.01
CA LEU A 64 -2.83 7.55 3.98
C LEU A 64 -2.01 7.94 5.21
N ASP A 65 -2.41 9.02 5.88
CA ASP A 65 -1.89 9.42 7.19
C ASP A 65 -2.10 8.38 8.30
N THR A 66 -3.08 7.49 8.10
CA THR A 66 -3.42 6.37 8.99
C THR A 66 -2.68 5.07 8.67
N ASP A 67 -1.88 5.02 7.60
CA ASP A 67 -1.10 3.82 7.29
C ASP A 67 0.00 3.61 8.33
N THR A 68 0.16 2.37 8.80
CA THR A 68 1.37 1.97 9.54
C THR A 68 2.60 2.03 8.63
N ILE A 69 3.80 2.09 9.24
CA ILE A 69 5.07 2.08 8.49
C ILE A 69 5.17 0.86 7.56
N THR A 70 4.73 -0.33 7.99
CA THR A 70 4.73 -1.52 7.15
C THR A 70 3.81 -1.38 5.95
N GLN A 71 2.59 -0.85 6.13
CA GLN A 71 1.66 -0.59 5.02
C GLN A 71 2.20 0.47 4.05
N VAL A 72 2.89 1.49 4.55
CA VAL A 72 3.61 2.46 3.71
C VAL A 72 4.68 1.75 2.89
N LYS A 73 5.53 0.93 3.51
CA LYS A 73 6.56 0.14 2.81
C LYS A 73 5.96 -0.76 1.73
N ASP A 74 4.84 -1.43 2.00
CA ASP A 74 4.13 -2.25 1.01
C ASP A 74 3.62 -1.42 -0.18
N LYS A 75 3.03 -0.25 0.07
CA LYS A 75 2.57 0.66 -0.98
C LYS A 75 3.73 1.19 -1.84
N ILE A 76 4.87 1.49 -1.22
CA ILE A 76 6.10 1.87 -1.90
C ILE A 76 6.58 0.73 -2.81
N LEU A 77 6.65 -0.50 -2.28
CA LEU A 77 7.05 -1.67 -3.03
C LEU A 77 6.12 -1.98 -4.20
N ASP A 78 4.81 -1.85 -4.01
CA ASP A 78 3.85 -2.04 -5.09
C ASP A 78 4.01 -1.04 -6.23
N GLN A 79 4.44 0.18 -5.93
CA GLN A 79 4.68 1.23 -6.91
C GLN A 79 6.01 1.01 -7.64
N ILE A 80 7.11 0.79 -6.90
CA ILE A 80 8.45 0.60 -7.47
C ILE A 80 8.52 -0.69 -8.30
N TYR A 81 7.92 -1.77 -7.81
CA TYR A 81 8.00 -3.10 -8.41
C TYR A 81 6.73 -3.51 -9.16
N LYS A 82 5.93 -2.57 -9.65
CA LYS A 82 4.63 -2.83 -10.32
C LYS A 82 4.70 -3.87 -11.45
N GLY A 83 5.85 -3.96 -12.14
CA GLY A 83 6.11 -4.92 -13.23
C GLY A 83 6.83 -6.21 -12.82
N ALA A 84 7.31 -6.31 -11.58
CA ALA A 84 8.05 -7.49 -11.12
C ALA A 84 7.13 -8.50 -10.41
N PRO A 85 7.36 -9.83 -10.59
CA PRO A 85 6.71 -10.87 -9.80
C PRO A 85 6.91 -10.64 -8.31
N TYR A 86 5.89 -10.91 -7.49
CA TYR A 86 5.96 -10.69 -6.03
C TYR A 86 7.13 -11.45 -5.38
N SER A 87 7.41 -12.68 -5.83
CA SER A 87 8.50 -13.52 -5.33
C SER A 87 9.91 -12.98 -5.60
N GLN A 88 10.06 -11.96 -6.43
CA GLN A 88 11.33 -11.31 -6.75
C GLN A 88 11.49 -9.95 -6.05
N ARG A 89 10.49 -9.53 -5.27
CA ARG A 89 10.51 -8.26 -4.54
C ARG A 89 11.16 -8.47 -3.18
N PRO A 90 11.87 -7.45 -2.66
CA PRO A 90 12.26 -7.46 -1.24
C PRO A 90 11.02 -7.47 -0.36
N ALA A 91 11.13 -8.05 0.82
CA ALA A 91 10.06 -8.05 1.82
C ALA A 91 10.07 -6.72 2.60
N ALA A 92 8.90 -6.26 3.08
CA ALA A 92 8.78 -4.96 3.74
C ALA A 92 9.61 -4.86 5.04
N ASP A 93 9.82 -5.99 5.73
CA ASP A 93 10.67 -6.11 6.90
C ASP A 93 12.18 -5.95 6.59
N SER A 94 12.60 -6.22 5.36
CA SER A 94 13.99 -6.05 4.91
C SER A 94 14.37 -4.62 4.54
N LEU A 95 13.43 -3.69 4.59
CA LEU A 95 13.64 -2.28 4.26
C LEU A 95 13.61 -1.41 5.52
N ASP A 96 14.47 -0.40 5.56
CA ASP A 96 14.35 0.71 6.50
C ASP A 96 13.69 1.91 5.81
N LEU A 97 12.85 2.63 6.55
CA LEU A 97 12.16 3.86 6.11
C LEU A 97 12.33 4.95 7.16
#